data_AF-A0A0R3DPF4-F1
#
_entry.id   AF-A0A0R3DPF4-F1
#
_cell.length_a   1.000
_cell.length_b   1.000
_cell.length_c   1.000
_cell.angle_alpha   90.00
_cell.angle_beta   90.00
_cell.angle_gamma   90.00
#
_symmetry.space_group_name_H-M   'P 1'
#
loop_
_entity.id
_entity.type
_entity.pdbx_description
1 polymer ?
#
loop_
_entity_poly.entity_id
_entity_poly.type
_entity_poly.pdbx_seq_one_letter_code
_entity_poly.pdbx_strand_id
1 'polypeptide(L)'
;MGDASSSATKVDFSALAVLQKWPSLGNQRRPDREPYQVSEGTLDACITAFMQKPALSRHLYEIRTAAQPPLVTDILSPEHVIELSRLREFL
;
A
#
# COMPACT_ATOMS: atom_id res chain seq x y z
N MET A 1 -19.53 1.77 -33.47
CA MET A 1 -19.94 1.85 -32.06
C MET A 1 -18.74 1.48 -31.23
N GLY A 2 -18.11 2.44 -30.56
CA GLY A 2 -16.92 2.20 -29.74
C GLY A 2 -17.31 1.80 -28.32
N ASP A 3 -16.68 0.75 -27.81
CA ASP A 3 -16.76 0.25 -26.44
C ASP A 3 -16.65 1.36 -25.40
N ALA A 4 -17.68 1.50 -24.57
CA ALA A 4 -17.59 2.21 -23.30
C ALA A 4 -16.77 1.33 -22.34
N SER A 5 -15.44 1.47 -22.43
CA SER A 5 -14.49 0.91 -21.50
C SER A 5 -14.88 1.26 -20.07
N SER A 6 -15.06 0.27 -19.21
CA SER A 6 -15.37 0.40 -17.78
C SER A 6 -14.18 0.94 -16.98
N SER A 7 -13.63 2.09 -17.36
CA SER A 7 -12.34 2.59 -16.89
C SER A 7 -12.46 3.72 -15.84
N ALA A 8 -13.49 3.69 -15.00
CA ALA A 8 -13.70 4.72 -13.97
C ALA A 8 -13.42 4.26 -12.52
N THR A 9 -13.14 2.96 -12.27
CA THR A 9 -13.00 2.43 -10.90
C THR A 9 -11.88 1.41 -10.72
N LYS A 10 -10.95 1.30 -11.67
CA LYS A 10 -9.86 0.32 -11.59
C LYS A 10 -8.63 0.97 -10.97
N VAL A 11 -8.29 0.57 -9.75
CA VAL A 11 -7.00 0.92 -9.13
C VAL A 11 -5.88 0.39 -10.01
N ASP A 12 -4.93 1.25 -10.37
CA ASP A 12 -3.72 0.88 -11.07
C ASP A 12 -2.70 0.31 -10.08
N PHE A 13 -2.63 -1.02 -10.02
CA PHE A 13 -1.64 -1.74 -9.21
C PHE A 13 -0.23 -1.74 -9.81
N SER A 14 -0.06 -1.28 -11.05
CA SER A 14 1.25 -1.11 -11.68
C SER A 14 1.91 0.22 -11.34
N ALA A 15 1.17 1.15 -10.72
CA ALA A 15 1.70 2.43 -10.27
C ALA A 15 2.92 2.27 -9.37
N LEU A 16 3.88 3.19 -9.50
CA LEU A 16 5.08 3.20 -8.66
C LEU A 16 4.71 3.43 -7.20
N ALA A 17 5.25 2.59 -6.33
CA ALA A 17 5.01 2.62 -4.91
C ALA A 17 6.27 2.26 -4.12
N VAL A 18 6.28 2.73 -2.87
CA VAL A 18 7.37 2.54 -1.93
C VAL A 18 6.81 1.96 -0.65
N LEU A 19 7.34 0.81 -0.23
CA LEU A 19 7.06 0.26 1.10
C LEU A 19 8.00 0.93 2.10
N GLN A 20 7.43 1.62 3.08
CA GLN A 20 8.17 2.24 4.17
C GLN A 20 7.89 1.55 5.49
N LYS A 21 8.84 1.67 6.40
CA LYS A 21 8.75 1.14 7.76
C LYS A 21 9.09 2.22 8.78
N TRP A 22 8.24 2.35 9.77
CA TRP A 22 8.49 3.16 10.95
C TRP A 22 9.59 2.55 11.82
N PRO A 23 10.60 3.34 12.25
CA PRO A 23 11.46 2.93 13.34
C PRO A 23 10.62 2.50 14.55
N SER A 24 11.02 1.41 15.21
CA SER A 24 10.20 0.80 16.25
C SER A 24 11.04 0.32 17.44
N LEU A 25 10.49 0.45 18.65
CA LEU A 25 11.05 -0.14 19.86
C LEU A 25 9.96 -0.97 20.54
N GLY A 26 10.23 -2.23 20.87
CA GLY A 26 9.22 -3.12 21.47
C GLY A 26 7.94 -3.26 20.63
N ASN A 27 8.06 -3.29 19.30
CA ASN A 27 6.94 -3.35 18.35
C ASN A 27 6.00 -2.12 18.37
N GLN A 28 6.43 -1.00 18.94
CA GLN A 28 5.71 0.27 18.90
C GLN A 28 6.41 1.25 17.96
N ARG A 29 5.63 2.01 17.18
CA ARG A 29 6.17 3.05 16.30
C ARG A 29 6.87 4.12 17.13
N ARG A 30 7.97 4.64 16.60
CA ARG A 30 8.66 5.81 17.11
C ARG A 30 8.29 7.03 16.27
N PRO A 31 7.29 7.82 16.68
CA PRO A 31 6.85 8.98 15.90
C PRO A 31 7.89 10.11 15.92
N ASP A 32 8.88 10.05 16.82
CA ASP A 32 10.04 10.94 16.86
C ASP A 32 11.03 10.71 15.71
N ARG A 33 10.78 9.72 14.84
CA ARG A 33 11.66 9.35 13.74
C ARG A 33 10.86 9.15 12.45
N GLU A 34 11.46 9.56 11.34
CA GLU A 34 10.86 9.38 10.03
C GLU A 34 10.87 7.90 9.59
N PRO A 35 9.82 7.45 8.86
CA PRO A 35 9.84 6.18 8.17
C PRO A 35 11.00 6.09 7.18
N TYR A 36 11.58 4.91 7.04
CA TYR A 36 12.58 4.65 6.03
C TYR A 36 12.04 3.71 4.96
N GLN A 37 12.53 3.88 3.74
CA GLN A 37 12.24 3.00 2.62
C GLN A 37 12.82 1.61 2.88
N VAL A 38 11.97 0.59 2.73
CA VAL A 38 12.35 -0.82 2.78
C VAL A 38 12.52 -1.37 1.38
N SER A 39 11.62 -1.02 0.48
CA SER A 39 11.64 -1.44 -0.93
C SER A 39 10.82 -0.49 -1.78
N GLU A 40 11.15 -0.43 -3.07
CA GLU A 40 10.42 0.31 -4.10
C GLU A 40 10.04 -0.67 -5.22
N GLY A 41 8.90 -0.43 -5.86
CA GLY A 41 8.39 -1.27 -6.93
C GLY A 41 7.02 -0.79 -7.40
N THR A 42 6.19 -1.72 -7.87
CA THR A 42 4.78 -1.44 -8.16
C THR A 42 3.94 -1.50 -6.89
N LEU A 43 2.77 -0.87 -6.91
CA LEU A 43 1.79 -0.97 -5.83
C LEU A 43 1.44 -2.44 -5.53
N ASP A 44 1.30 -3.28 -6.56
CA ASP A 44 1.11 -4.73 -6.41
C ASP A 44 2.24 -5.38 -5.61
N ALA A 45 3.49 -5.11 -6.00
CA ALA A 45 4.67 -5.69 -5.37
C ALA A 45 4.80 -5.22 -3.91
N CYS A 46 4.52 -3.95 -3.63
CA CYS A 46 4.51 -3.39 -2.29
C CYS A 46 3.40 -4.01 -1.42
N ILE A 47 2.19 -4.21 -1.96
CA ILE A 47 1.09 -4.90 -1.26
C ILE A 47 1.49 -6.35 -0.93
N THR A 48 2.04 -7.09 -1.91
CA THR A 48 2.51 -8.46 -1.67
C THR A 48 3.60 -8.50 -0.59
N ALA A 49 4.60 -7.63 -0.67
CA ALA A 49 5.68 -7.54 0.32
C ALA A 49 5.18 -7.17 1.72
N PHE A 50 4.15 -6.30 1.80
CA PHE A 50 3.48 -5.96 3.05
C PHE A 50 2.73 -7.17 3.63
N MET A 51 1.98 -7.91 2.80
CA MET A 51 1.19 -9.06 3.25
C MET A 51 2.07 -10.23 3.74
N GLN A 52 3.29 -10.35 3.23
CA GLN A 52 4.31 -11.28 3.73
C GLN A 52 4.83 -10.93 5.13
N LYS A 53 4.63 -9.69 5.63
CA LYS A 53 5.05 -9.33 6.99
C LYS A 53 4.15 -9.99 8.04
N PRO A 54 4.68 -10.34 9.22
CA PRO A 54 3.87 -10.85 10.33
C PRO A 54 2.76 -9.87 10.71
N ALA A 55 1.53 -10.36 10.87
CA ALA A 55 0.36 -9.53 11.16
C ALA A 55 0.57 -8.59 12.36
N LEU A 56 1.21 -9.09 13.42
CA LEU A 56 1.53 -8.32 14.64
C LEU A 56 2.49 -7.14 14.41
N SER A 57 3.17 -7.07 13.28
CA SER A 57 4.15 -6.04 12.94
C SER A 57 3.76 -5.21 11.72
N ARG A 58 2.67 -5.55 11.03
CA ARG A 58 2.19 -4.84 9.82
C ARG A 58 1.83 -3.39 10.11
N HIS A 59 1.40 -3.10 11.34
CA HIS A 59 1.16 -1.74 11.78
C HIS A 59 2.43 -0.89 11.78
N LEU A 60 3.64 -1.44 11.63
CA LEU A 60 4.87 -0.64 11.50
C LEU A 60 5.15 -0.21 10.05
N TYR A 61 4.38 -0.66 9.09
CA TYR A 61 4.62 -0.40 7.66
C TYR A 61 3.52 0.47 7.06
N GLU A 62 3.87 1.19 6.01
CA GLU A 62 2.95 1.95 5.17
C GLU A 62 3.43 1.87 3.72
N ILE A 63 2.52 2.05 2.76
CA ILE A 63 2.87 2.13 1.35
C ILE A 63 2.63 3.57 0.89
N ARG A 64 3.63 4.18 0.26
CA ARG A 64 3.48 5.47 -0.40
C ARG A 64 3.41 5.27 -1.91
N THR A 65 2.45 5.90 -2.55
CA THR A 65 2.20 5.76 -3.99
C THR A 65 1.66 7.07 -4.55
N ALA A 66 1.62 7.20 -5.87
CA ALA A 66 0.81 8.26 -6.48
C ALA A 66 -0.66 8.06 -6.08
N ALA A 67 -1.32 9.13 -5.62
CA ALA A 67 -2.73 9.09 -5.24
C ALA A 67 -3.61 8.75 -6.46
N GLN A 68 -4.55 7.83 -6.28
CA GLN A 68 -5.55 7.45 -7.27
C GLN A 68 -6.94 7.54 -6.64
N PRO A 69 -7.54 8.75 -6.58
CA PRO A 69 -8.87 8.92 -6.04
C PRO A 69 -9.91 8.09 -6.79
N PRO A 70 -10.93 7.54 -6.10
CA PRO A 70 -11.25 7.76 -4.68
C PRO A 70 -10.64 6.71 -3.72
N LEU A 71 -10.00 5.65 -4.22
CA LEU A 71 -9.68 4.46 -3.42
C LEU A 71 -8.24 4.41 -2.88
N VAL A 72 -7.31 5.11 -3.54
CA VAL A 72 -5.88 5.10 -3.16
C VAL A 72 -5.46 6.51 -2.80
N THR A 73 -5.11 6.73 -1.54
CA THR A 73 -4.43 7.94 -1.07
C THR A 73 -2.92 7.86 -1.36
N ASP A 74 -2.24 8.98 -1.24
CA ASP A 74 -0.78 9.08 -1.37
C ASP A 74 -0.03 8.22 -0.33
N ILE A 75 -0.60 8.11 0.88
CA ILE A 75 -0.12 7.25 1.96
C ILE A 75 -1.20 6.23 2.30
N LEU A 76 -0.86 4.95 2.21
CA LEU A 76 -1.73 3.84 2.54
C LEU A 76 -1.34 3.27 3.91
N SER A 77 -2.28 3.38 4.85
CA SER A 77 -2.16 2.80 6.18
C SER A 77 -2.28 1.26 6.11
N PRO A 78 -1.81 0.54 7.16
CA PRO A 78 -1.88 -0.92 7.22
C PRO A 78 -3.28 -1.48 6.92
N GLU A 79 -4.32 -0.85 7.47
CA GLU A 79 -5.72 -1.24 7.27
C GLU A 79 -6.15 -1.05 5.80
N HIS A 80 -5.86 0.09 5.19
CA HIS A 80 -6.17 0.33 3.77
C HIS A 80 -5.43 -0.65 2.85
N VAL A 81 -4.17 -0.97 3.16
CA VAL A 81 -3.41 -1.97 2.37
C VAL A 81 -4.06 -3.35 2.44
N ILE A 82 -4.56 -3.75 3.61
CA ILE A 82 -5.28 -5.03 3.77
C ILE A 82 -6.56 -5.02 2.95
N GLU A 83 -7.33 -3.93 2.96
CA GLU A 83 -8.56 -3.82 2.16
C GLU A 83 -8.26 -3.85 0.65
N LEU A 84 -7.26 -3.10 0.20
CA LEU A 84 -6.81 -3.12 -1.20
C LEU A 84 -6.31 -4.51 -1.62
N SER A 85 -5.61 -5.23 -0.74
CA SER A 85 -5.15 -6.59 -1.03
C SER A 85 -6.31 -7.55 -1.27
N ARG A 86 -7.43 -7.39 -0.56
CA ARG A 86 -8.65 -8.18 -0.78
C ARG A 86 -9.33 -7.78 -2.08
N LEU A 87 -9.47 -6.47 -2.36
CA LEU A 87 -10.07 -5.99 -3.59
C LEU A 87 -9.33 -6.48 -4.84
N ARG A 88 -7.99 -6.56 -4.77
CA ARG A 88 -7.15 -7.14 -5.83
C ARG A 88 -7.55 -8.56 -6.20
N GLU A 89 -7.96 -9.40 -5.24
CA GLU A 89 -8.34 -10.80 -5.51
C GLU A 89 -9.61 -10.91 -6.37
N PHE A 90 -10.39 -9.83 -6.53
CA PHE A 90 -11.63 -9.80 -7.30
C PHE A 90 -11.49 -9.10 -8.67
N LEU A 91 -10.31 -8.62 -9.06
CA LEU A 91 -10.05 -7.82 -10.28
C LEU A 91 -9.17 -8.53 -11.31
#